data_AF-A0A972ZQV0-F1
#
_entry.id   AF-A0A972ZQV0-F1
#
_cell.length_a   1.000
_cell.length_b   1.000
_cell.length_c   1.000
_cell.angle_alpha   90.00
_cell.angle_beta   90.00
_cell.angle_gamma   90.00
#
_symmetry.space_group_name_H-M   'P 1'
#
loop_
_entity.id
_entity.type
_entity.pdbx_description
1 polymer ?
#
loop_
_entity_poly.entity_id
_entity_poly.type
_entity_poly.pdbx_seq_one_letter_code
_entity_poly.pdbx_strand_id
1 'polypeptide(L)'
;HYPIFKVRIFEAGKRFKIGDMGNKDKKYVEAAKGTNLFFAIYWNEEKQKREFETVPLIKVVEHQKWRTTLSKEEQKTTPMIPVNNEKGKFLFSLSPNDLVYVPTEDELINPELIDFTIISKDQAARIYKMVSSSIAQCFFISNYVAKSIQNKIEFSALNKMEKSVEDIMIKERCWKLDVDRLGNIKKIIR
;
A
#
# COMPACT_ATOMS: atom_id res chain seq x y z
N HIS A 1 16.86 47.97 -21.70
CA HIS A 1 16.05 46.77 -21.39
C HIS A 1 17.03 45.65 -21.03
N TYR A 2 16.89 45.02 -19.86
CA TYR A 2 17.80 43.95 -19.44
C TYR A 2 17.21 42.58 -19.79
N PRO A 3 18.02 41.61 -20.25
CA PRO A 3 17.53 40.28 -20.58
C PRO A 3 17.00 39.55 -19.33
N ILE A 4 15.81 38.95 -19.46
CA ILE A 4 15.19 38.15 -18.40
C ILE A 4 15.61 36.69 -18.58
N PHE A 5 16.39 36.16 -17.63
CA PHE A 5 16.90 34.78 -17.67
C PHE A 5 16.03 33.77 -16.90
N LYS A 6 15.12 34.23 -16.04
CA LYS A 6 14.28 33.36 -15.20
C LYS A 6 12.91 33.98 -14.95
N VAL A 7 11.87 33.20 -15.24
CA VAL A 7 10.49 33.54 -14.93
C VAL A 7 9.95 32.52 -13.94
N ARG A 8 9.20 32.97 -12.92
CA ARG A 8 8.47 32.06 -12.05
C ARG A 8 7.15 31.70 -12.72
N ILE A 9 6.97 30.42 -13.00
CA ILE A 9 5.70 29.87 -13.46
C ILE A 9 4.98 29.35 -12.22
N PHE A 10 3.71 29.71 -12.07
CA PHE A 10 2.84 29.24 -10.98
C PHE A 10 1.79 28.31 -11.58
N GLU A 11 1.77 27.05 -11.16
CA GLU A 11 0.70 26.10 -11.51
C GLU A 11 -0.30 25.98 -10.36
N ALA A 12 -1.60 26.05 -10.66
CA ALA A 12 -2.63 25.82 -9.66
C ALA A 12 -2.70 24.32 -9.31
N GLY A 13 -2.39 23.97 -8.06
CA GLY A 13 -2.27 22.59 -7.59
C GLY A 13 -2.62 22.42 -6.12
N LYS A 14 -2.78 21.17 -5.65
CA LYS A 14 -3.05 20.86 -4.23
C LYS A 14 -1.76 21.01 -3.43
N ARG A 15 -1.57 22.19 -2.85
CA ARG A 15 -0.38 22.57 -2.09
C ARG A 15 -0.64 22.54 -0.59
N PHE A 16 0.33 22.03 0.17
CA PHE A 16 0.25 21.90 1.61
C PHE A 16 1.37 22.68 2.28
N LYS A 17 1.07 23.40 3.36
CA LYS A 17 2.07 24.19 4.10
C LYS A 17 3.07 23.25 4.78
N ILE A 18 4.35 23.65 4.80
CA ILE A 18 5.40 22.85 5.43
C ILE A 18 5.36 22.96 6.97
N GLY A 19 4.84 24.07 7.51
CA GLY A 19 4.57 24.23 8.92
C GLY A 19 3.92 25.57 9.24
N ASP A 20 3.55 25.78 10.50
CA ASP A 20 2.72 26.92 10.91
C ASP A 20 3.50 28.10 11.49
N MET A 21 4.83 27.97 11.63
CA MET A 21 5.70 28.99 12.24
C MET A 21 6.73 29.58 11.28
N GLY A 22 6.97 30.89 11.41
CA GLY A 22 8.08 31.60 10.77
C GLY A 22 7.90 31.75 9.25
N ASN A 23 8.90 31.31 8.47
CA ASN A 23 8.86 31.33 7.00
C ASN A 23 8.40 29.99 6.40
N LYS A 24 7.94 29.04 7.23
CA LYS A 24 7.47 27.71 6.79
C LYS A 24 5.98 27.69 6.45
N ASP A 25 5.22 28.68 6.91
CA ASP A 25 3.80 28.94 6.62
C ASP A 25 3.57 29.40 5.17
N LYS A 26 4.60 30.02 4.58
CA LYS A 26 4.67 30.52 3.20
C LYS A 26 5.35 29.54 2.25
N LYS A 27 5.90 28.44 2.76
CA LYS A 27 6.48 27.37 1.96
C LYS A 27 5.49 26.24 1.83
N TYR A 28 5.34 25.76 0.60
CA TYR A 28 4.39 24.72 0.27
C TYR A 28 5.11 23.55 -0.37
N VAL A 29 4.62 22.36 -0.07
CA VAL A 29 4.93 21.14 -0.81
C VAL A 29 3.71 20.74 -1.59
N GLU A 30 3.93 20.34 -2.83
CA GLU A 30 2.92 19.70 -3.66
C GLU A 30 3.28 18.23 -3.72
N ALA A 31 2.34 17.36 -3.33
CA ALA A 31 2.52 15.95 -3.65
C ALA A 31 2.39 15.81 -5.16
N ALA A 32 3.30 15.07 -5.79
CA ALA A 32 3.18 14.78 -7.21
C ALA A 32 1.78 14.18 -7.47
N LYS A 33 1.12 14.68 -8.51
CA LYS A 33 -0.21 14.22 -8.91
C LYS A 33 -0.13 12.70 -9.18
N GLY A 34 -0.90 11.90 -8.44
CA GLY A 34 -0.89 10.43 -8.57
C GLY A 34 0.02 9.68 -7.59
N THR A 35 0.62 10.33 -6.58
CA THR A 35 1.39 9.62 -5.54
C THR A 35 0.49 8.91 -4.54
N ASN A 36 -0.06 7.78 -4.95
CA ASN A 36 -0.89 6.88 -4.16
C ASN A 36 0.00 5.86 -3.43
N LEU A 37 0.58 6.26 -2.29
CA LEU A 37 1.52 5.39 -1.57
C LEU A 37 0.84 4.30 -0.74
N PHE A 38 -0.34 4.58 -0.20
CA PHE A 38 -1.01 3.70 0.75
C PHE A 38 -2.34 3.23 0.20
N PHE A 39 -2.57 1.93 0.27
CA PHE A 39 -3.78 1.25 -0.14
C PHE A 39 -4.37 0.53 1.08
N ALA A 40 -5.45 1.07 1.62
CA ALA A 40 -6.15 0.54 2.77
C ALA A 40 -7.20 -0.49 2.35
N ILE A 41 -7.27 -1.59 3.09
CA ILE A 41 -8.19 -2.69 2.87
C ILE A 41 -9.10 -2.82 4.09
N TYR A 42 -10.40 -2.86 3.83
CA TYR A 42 -11.46 -2.96 4.83
C TYR A 42 -12.31 -4.19 4.56
N TRP A 43 -12.95 -4.71 5.61
CA TRP A 43 -13.98 -5.72 5.53
C TRP A 43 -15.34 -5.08 5.77
N ASN A 44 -16.20 -5.11 4.74
CA ASN A 44 -17.58 -4.68 4.86
C ASN A 44 -18.43 -5.89 5.30
N GLU A 45 -18.98 -5.83 6.52
CA GLU A 45 -19.79 -6.90 7.10
C GLU A 45 -21.14 -7.09 6.40
N GLU A 46 -21.76 -6.00 5.93
CA GLU A 46 -23.06 -6.04 5.24
C GLU A 46 -22.97 -6.70 3.86
N LYS A 47 -21.92 -6.35 3.10
CA LYS A 47 -21.71 -6.88 1.74
C LYS A 47 -20.91 -8.17 1.72
N GLN A 48 -20.34 -8.58 2.85
CA GLN A 48 -19.37 -9.68 2.98
C GLN A 48 -18.23 -9.62 1.95
N LYS A 49 -17.74 -8.40 1.68
CA LYS A 49 -16.71 -8.13 0.67
C LYS A 49 -15.68 -7.13 1.17
N ARG A 50 -14.48 -7.19 0.59
CA ARG A 50 -13.43 -6.20 0.87
C ARG A 50 -13.74 -4.88 0.17
N GLU A 51 -13.61 -3.78 0.92
CA GLU A 51 -13.63 -2.43 0.38
C GLU A 51 -12.23 -1.82 0.41
N PHE A 52 -11.97 -0.90 -0.52
CA PHE A 52 -10.64 -0.39 -0.79
C PHE A 52 -10.60 1.13 -0.73
N GLU A 53 -9.50 1.68 -0.24
CA GLU A 53 -9.22 3.10 -0.29
C GLU A 53 -7.76 3.37 -0.61
N THR A 54 -7.53 4.35 -1.47
CA THR A 54 -6.20 4.90 -1.65
C THR A 54 -6.02 6.14 -0.77
N VAL A 55 -5.06 6.10 0.14
CA VAL A 55 -4.80 7.20 1.08
C VAL A 55 -3.62 8.04 0.59
N PRO A 56 -3.83 9.35 0.34
CA PRO A 56 -2.75 10.25 -0.03
C PRO A 56 -1.69 10.37 1.06
N LEU A 57 -0.42 10.48 0.68
CA LEU A 57 0.71 10.60 1.61
C LEU A 57 0.52 11.73 2.63
N ILE A 58 -0.01 12.88 2.20
CA ILE A 58 -0.23 14.02 3.12
C ILE A 58 -1.16 13.65 4.28
N LYS A 59 -2.28 12.99 4.00
CA LYS A 59 -3.21 12.55 5.05
C LYS A 59 -2.53 11.60 6.03
N VAL A 60 -1.64 10.74 5.53
CA VAL A 60 -0.85 9.84 6.37
C VAL A 60 0.15 10.61 7.24
N VAL A 61 0.82 11.63 6.70
CA VAL A 61 1.76 12.47 7.47
C VAL A 61 1.03 13.24 8.56
N GLU A 62 -0.13 13.84 8.27
CA GLU A 62 -0.95 14.53 9.27
C GLU A 62 -1.42 13.57 10.37
N HIS A 63 -1.90 12.40 9.98
CA HIS A 63 -2.29 11.34 10.92
C HIS A 63 -1.11 10.88 11.78
N GLN A 64 0.09 10.72 11.20
CA GLN A 64 1.27 10.35 11.97
C GLN A 64 1.72 11.45 12.95
N LYS A 65 1.64 12.72 12.57
CA LYS A 65 1.89 13.84 13.49
C LYS A 65 0.96 13.79 14.69
N TRP A 66 -0.33 13.60 14.45
CA TRP A 66 -1.31 13.40 15.53
C TRP A 66 -0.99 12.14 16.36
N ARG A 67 -0.67 11.00 15.73
CA ARG A 67 -0.29 9.78 16.46
C ARG A 67 0.90 9.99 17.39
N THR A 68 1.85 10.86 17.05
CA THR A 68 2.99 11.15 17.93
C THR A 68 2.60 11.85 19.24
N THR A 69 1.41 12.46 19.31
CA THR A 69 0.90 13.07 20.55
C THR A 69 0.23 12.05 21.48
N LEU A 70 -0.03 10.83 21.00
CA LEU A 70 -0.63 9.75 21.78
C LEU A 70 0.41 9.03 22.65
N SER A 71 -0.06 8.33 23.68
CA SER A 71 0.80 7.46 24.48
C SER A 71 1.34 6.26 23.66
N LYS A 72 2.42 5.62 24.14
CA LYS A 72 3.03 4.46 23.44
C LYS A 72 2.06 3.29 23.28
N GLU A 73 1.16 3.09 24.23
CA GLU A 73 0.18 1.99 24.22
C GLU A 73 -0.89 2.25 23.15
N GLU A 74 -1.42 3.47 23.10
CA GLU A 74 -2.38 3.90 22.08
C GLU A 74 -1.77 3.92 20.68
N GLN A 75 -0.49 4.29 20.54
CA GLN A 75 0.20 4.24 19.26
C GLN A 75 0.29 2.82 18.69
N LYS A 76 0.42 1.80 19.55
CA LYS A 76 0.53 0.40 19.15
C LYS A 76 -0.80 -0.15 18.61
N THR A 77 -1.93 0.31 19.16
CA THR A 77 -3.27 -0.09 18.70
C THR A 77 -3.77 0.76 17.54
N THR A 78 -3.32 2.02 17.46
CA THR A 78 -3.73 2.96 16.41
C THR A 78 -3.02 2.67 15.09
N PRO A 79 -3.74 2.43 13.97
CA PRO A 79 -3.15 2.17 12.67
C PRO A 79 -2.25 3.30 12.16
N MET A 80 -1.24 2.95 11.34
CA MET A 80 -0.27 3.92 10.80
C MET A 80 -0.84 4.90 9.77
N ILE A 81 -2.02 4.58 9.24
CA ILE A 81 -2.76 5.40 8.28
C ILE A 81 -4.12 5.79 8.88
N PRO A 82 -4.72 6.91 8.45
CA PRO A 82 -6.07 7.25 8.86
C PRO A 82 -7.05 6.16 8.40
N VAL A 83 -7.94 5.77 9.30
CA VAL A 83 -8.95 4.73 9.07
C VAL A 83 -10.27 5.39 8.69
N ASN A 84 -10.91 4.86 7.66
CA ASN A 84 -12.25 5.26 7.28
C ASN A 84 -13.26 4.22 7.77
N ASN A 85 -13.97 4.54 8.85
CA ASN A 85 -14.93 3.62 9.47
C ASN A 85 -16.18 3.40 8.61
N GLU A 86 -16.47 4.28 7.64
CA GLU A 86 -17.62 4.14 6.74
C GLU A 86 -17.48 2.94 5.79
N LYS A 87 -16.24 2.49 5.54
CA LYS A 87 -15.94 1.35 4.65
C LYS A 87 -15.96 0.00 5.35
N GLY A 88 -16.19 0.00 6.66
CA GLY A 88 -16.21 -1.19 7.51
C GLY A 88 -14.92 -1.36 8.32
N LYS A 89 -14.66 -2.61 8.73
CA LYS A 89 -13.57 -2.95 9.65
C LYS A 89 -12.23 -2.90 8.93
N PHE A 90 -11.31 -2.07 9.42
CA PHE A 90 -9.95 -2.01 8.87
C PHE A 90 -9.20 -3.33 9.09
N LEU A 91 -8.65 -3.89 8.02
CA LEU A 91 -7.81 -5.09 8.07
C LEU A 91 -6.33 -4.71 8.13
N PHE A 92 -5.83 -4.13 7.03
CA PHE A 92 -4.45 -3.68 6.90
C PHE A 92 -4.28 -2.68 5.76
N SER A 93 -3.07 -2.12 5.65
CA SER A 93 -2.68 -1.26 4.55
C SER A 93 -1.50 -1.85 3.79
N LEU A 94 -1.47 -1.62 2.48
CA LEU A 94 -0.40 -1.99 1.57
C LEU A 94 0.28 -0.73 1.04
N SER A 95 1.59 -0.83 0.91
CA SER A 95 2.47 0.16 0.30
C SER A 95 3.44 -0.53 -0.65
N PRO A 96 4.07 0.20 -1.58
CA PRO A 96 5.03 -0.40 -2.50
C PRO A 96 6.11 -1.20 -1.78
N ASN A 97 6.36 -2.41 -2.28
CA ASN A 97 7.24 -3.45 -1.73
C ASN A 97 6.68 -4.28 -0.57
N ASP A 98 5.48 -4.01 -0.07
CA ASP A 98 4.82 -4.94 0.87
C ASP A 98 4.58 -6.29 0.20
N LEU A 99 4.84 -7.37 0.93
CA LEU A 99 4.60 -8.74 0.48
C LEU A 99 3.23 -9.21 0.94
N VAL A 100 2.54 -9.91 0.04
CA VAL A 100 1.24 -10.50 0.31
C VAL A 100 1.22 -11.96 -0.16
N TYR A 101 0.60 -12.82 0.63
CA TYR A 101 0.33 -14.21 0.28
C TYR A 101 -1.11 -14.34 -0.24
N VAL A 102 -1.30 -15.12 -1.30
CA VAL A 102 -2.64 -15.44 -1.83
C VAL A 102 -2.99 -16.88 -1.42
N PRO A 103 -3.90 -17.05 -0.46
CA PRO A 103 -4.33 -18.38 -0.02
C PRO A 103 -5.26 -19.04 -1.04
N THR A 104 -5.26 -20.36 -1.06
CA THR A 104 -6.25 -21.19 -1.76
C THR A 104 -7.58 -21.21 -1.00
N GLU A 105 -8.62 -21.79 -1.59
CA GLU A 105 -9.94 -21.87 -0.94
C GLU A 105 -9.91 -22.71 0.35
N ASP A 106 -9.18 -23.83 0.32
CA ASP A 106 -8.98 -24.69 1.50
C ASP A 106 -8.22 -23.96 2.61
N GLU A 107 -7.19 -23.19 2.24
CA GLU A 107 -6.41 -22.38 3.18
C GLU A 107 -7.19 -21.18 3.74
N LEU A 108 -8.19 -20.67 3.00
CA LEU A 108 -9.11 -19.64 3.49
C LEU A 108 -10.08 -20.19 4.54
N ILE A 109 -10.58 -21.41 4.33
CA ILE A 109 -11.47 -22.10 5.27
C ILE A 109 -10.70 -22.52 6.51
N ASN A 110 -9.49 -23.07 6.32
CA ASN A 110 -8.63 -23.56 7.40
C ASN A 110 -7.26 -22.89 7.36
N PRO A 111 -7.12 -21.68 7.91
CA PRO A 111 -5.86 -20.95 7.91
C PRO A 111 -4.73 -21.59 8.73
N GLU A 112 -5.05 -22.60 9.54
CA GLU A 112 -4.08 -23.40 10.31
C GLU A 112 -3.35 -24.44 9.46
N LEU A 113 -3.83 -24.72 8.24
CA LEU A 113 -3.17 -25.64 7.31
C LEU A 113 -1.80 -25.14 6.83
N ILE A 114 -1.55 -23.83 6.96
CA ILE A 114 -0.31 -23.23 6.48
C ILE A 114 0.64 -22.99 7.65
N ASP A 115 1.75 -23.71 7.65
CA ASP A 115 2.91 -23.39 8.46
C ASP A 115 3.86 -22.48 7.67
N PHE A 116 3.90 -21.21 8.04
CA PHE A 116 4.76 -20.22 7.39
C PHE A 116 6.23 -20.29 7.83
N THR A 117 6.57 -21.16 8.79
CA THR A 117 7.97 -21.46 9.11
C THR A 117 8.61 -22.37 8.06
N ILE A 118 7.81 -23.18 7.36
CA ILE A 118 8.23 -24.10 6.31
C ILE A 118 7.34 -23.90 5.09
N ILE A 119 7.75 -22.98 4.22
CA ILE A 119 7.01 -22.66 3.00
C ILE A 119 7.41 -23.62 1.88
N SER A 120 6.42 -24.26 1.27
CA SER A 120 6.64 -25.07 0.06
C SER A 120 6.94 -24.17 -1.15
N LYS A 121 7.57 -24.74 -2.19
CA LYS A 121 7.82 -23.99 -3.44
C LYS A 121 6.54 -23.43 -4.05
N ASP A 122 5.45 -24.17 -3.96
CA ASP A 122 4.15 -23.76 -4.51
C ASP A 122 3.56 -22.59 -3.70
N GLN A 123 3.68 -22.63 -2.37
CA GLN A 123 3.26 -21.52 -1.51
C GLN A 123 4.12 -20.27 -1.75
N ALA A 124 5.43 -20.43 -1.95
CA ALA A 124 6.33 -19.33 -2.29
C ALA A 124 5.95 -18.67 -3.63
N ALA A 125 5.48 -19.46 -4.60
CA ALA A 125 5.01 -18.96 -5.90
C ALA A 125 3.73 -18.10 -5.79
N ARG A 126 2.94 -18.27 -4.71
CA ARG A 126 1.74 -17.47 -4.40
C ARG A 126 2.03 -16.22 -3.56
N ILE A 127 3.30 -15.85 -3.39
CA ILE A 127 3.71 -14.59 -2.76
C ILE A 127 3.91 -13.51 -3.82
N TYR A 128 3.26 -12.37 -3.60
CA TYR A 128 3.29 -11.23 -4.49
C TYR A 128 3.75 -9.97 -3.76
N LYS A 129 4.44 -9.10 -4.48
CA LYS A 129 4.91 -7.80 -4.01
C LYS A 129 4.01 -6.71 -4.56
N MET A 130 3.49 -5.84 -3.69
CA MET A 130 2.72 -4.67 -4.11
C MET A 130 3.63 -3.67 -4.83
N VAL A 131 3.17 -3.14 -5.97
CA VAL A 131 3.95 -2.21 -6.79
C VAL A 131 3.33 -0.82 -6.83
N SER A 132 2.01 -0.73 -7.03
CA SER A 132 1.31 0.56 -7.14
C SER A 132 -0.20 0.38 -7.00
N SER A 133 -0.92 1.43 -6.62
CA SER A 133 -2.38 1.44 -6.54
C SER A 133 -3.01 2.66 -7.20
N SER A 134 -4.27 2.53 -7.60
CA SER A 134 -5.07 3.61 -8.19
C SER A 134 -6.53 3.45 -7.78
N ILE A 135 -7.03 4.33 -6.89
CA ILE A 135 -8.41 4.38 -6.39
C ILE A 135 -8.88 3.02 -5.83
N ALA A 136 -9.33 2.11 -6.70
CA ALA A 136 -9.80 0.76 -6.39
C ALA A 136 -8.89 -0.37 -6.92
N GLN A 137 -7.94 -0.06 -7.79
CA GLN A 137 -7.01 -1.01 -8.40
C GLN A 137 -5.72 -1.10 -7.58
N CYS A 138 -5.18 -2.30 -7.44
CA CYS A 138 -3.91 -2.53 -6.78
C CYS A 138 -3.11 -3.53 -7.59
N PHE A 139 -1.89 -3.13 -7.95
CA PHE A 139 -1.03 -3.84 -8.86
C PHE A 139 0.12 -4.48 -8.10
N PHE A 140 0.41 -5.73 -8.48
CA PHE A 140 1.38 -6.60 -7.86
C PHE A 140 2.33 -7.17 -8.92
N ILE A 141 3.38 -7.81 -8.43
CA ILE A 141 4.30 -8.65 -9.22
C ILE A 141 4.69 -9.86 -8.36
N SER A 142 4.91 -11.02 -8.95
CA SER A 142 5.34 -12.20 -8.19
C SER A 142 6.69 -11.96 -7.51
N ASN A 143 6.88 -12.51 -6.31
CA ASN A 143 8.07 -12.24 -5.50
C ASN A 143 9.39 -12.73 -6.15
N TYR A 144 9.33 -13.79 -6.95
CA TYR A 144 10.49 -14.35 -7.65
C TYR A 144 10.87 -13.58 -8.93
N VAL A 145 10.07 -12.60 -9.33
CA VAL A 145 10.29 -11.85 -10.57
C VAL A 145 11.20 -10.66 -10.30
N ALA A 146 12.34 -10.64 -11.00
CA ALA A 146 13.26 -9.51 -11.01
C ALA A 146 12.66 -8.32 -11.79
N LYS A 147 13.26 -7.14 -11.62
CA LYS A 147 12.88 -5.97 -12.41
C LYS A 147 13.14 -6.25 -13.89
N SER A 148 12.10 -6.15 -14.71
CA SER A 148 12.23 -6.34 -16.15
C SER A 148 13.28 -5.45 -16.76
N ILE A 149 14.05 -6.02 -17.70
CA ILE A 149 15.10 -5.30 -18.42
C ILE A 149 14.45 -4.35 -19.42
N GLN A 150 13.40 -4.83 -20.10
CA GLN A 150 12.63 -4.05 -21.06
C GLN A 150 11.17 -3.89 -20.61
N ASN A 151 10.74 -2.63 -20.52
CA ASN A 151 9.39 -2.31 -20.09
C ASN A 151 8.37 -2.80 -21.13
N LYS A 152 7.29 -3.45 -20.68
CA LYS A 152 6.14 -3.92 -21.47
C LYS A 152 6.35 -5.10 -22.42
N ILE A 153 7.43 -5.86 -22.27
CA ILE A 153 7.70 -7.03 -23.13
C ILE A 153 7.59 -8.35 -22.36
N GLU A 154 8.14 -8.41 -21.15
CA GLU A 154 8.25 -9.66 -20.39
C GLU A 154 6.93 -10.06 -19.68
N PHE A 155 6.08 -9.09 -19.38
CA PHE A 155 4.80 -9.29 -18.68
C PHE A 155 3.71 -8.43 -19.36
N SER A 156 2.51 -8.37 -18.78
CA SER A 156 1.36 -7.56 -19.27
C SER A 156 1.70 -6.09 -19.58
N ALA A 157 0.74 -5.27 -20.04
CA ALA A 157 0.94 -3.92 -20.58
C ALA A 157 1.74 -2.90 -19.73
N LEU A 158 2.11 -3.21 -18.47
CA LEU A 158 3.03 -2.44 -17.62
C LEU A 158 3.95 -3.30 -16.74
N ASN A 159 4.08 -4.59 -17.05
CA ASN A 159 4.73 -5.60 -16.22
C ASN A 159 4.20 -5.67 -14.77
N LYS A 160 2.88 -5.50 -14.59
CA LYS A 160 2.19 -5.61 -13.31
C LYS A 160 0.85 -6.32 -13.47
N MET A 161 0.37 -6.97 -12.41
CA MET A 161 -0.87 -7.76 -12.43
C MET A 161 -1.76 -7.42 -11.24
N GLU A 162 -3.08 -7.40 -11.43
CA GLU A 162 -4.05 -7.34 -10.31
C GLU A 162 -4.47 -8.74 -9.84
N LYS A 163 -4.37 -9.72 -10.76
CA LYS A 163 -4.72 -11.11 -10.53
C LYS A 163 -3.47 -11.98 -10.37
N SER A 164 -3.62 -13.08 -9.65
CA SER A 164 -2.61 -14.12 -9.53
C SER A 164 -2.44 -14.87 -10.86
N VAL A 165 -1.44 -15.76 -10.91
CA VAL A 165 -1.24 -16.69 -12.04
C VAL A 165 -2.46 -17.60 -12.27
N GLU A 166 -3.26 -17.86 -11.23
CA GLU A 166 -4.49 -18.66 -11.26
C GLU A 166 -5.75 -17.81 -11.52
N ASP A 167 -5.60 -16.58 -12.02
CA ASP A 167 -6.69 -15.63 -12.32
C ASP A 167 -7.50 -15.16 -11.07
N ILE A 168 -6.96 -15.34 -9.86
CA ILE A 168 -7.59 -14.90 -8.61
C ILE A 168 -7.27 -13.42 -8.35
N MET A 169 -8.28 -12.62 -8.00
CA MET A 169 -8.09 -11.21 -7.64
C MET A 169 -7.30 -11.07 -6.32
N ILE A 170 -6.03 -10.64 -6.39
CA ILE A 170 -5.09 -10.68 -5.26
C ILE A 170 -5.63 -9.85 -4.08
N LYS A 171 -6.04 -8.60 -4.33
CA LYS A 171 -6.53 -7.68 -3.29
C LYS A 171 -7.74 -8.18 -2.51
N GLU A 172 -8.55 -9.07 -3.09
CA GLU A 172 -9.77 -9.59 -2.46
C GLU A 172 -9.53 -10.68 -1.43
N ARG A 173 -8.44 -11.44 -1.56
CA ARG A 173 -8.18 -12.62 -0.71
C ARG A 173 -6.80 -12.62 -0.04
N CYS A 174 -5.91 -11.70 -0.39
CA CYS A 174 -4.54 -11.73 0.11
C CYS A 174 -4.40 -11.49 1.63
N TRP A 175 -3.34 -12.03 2.21
CA TRP A 175 -2.87 -11.73 3.56
C TRP A 175 -1.55 -10.99 3.50
N LYS A 176 -1.39 -9.94 4.31
CA LYS A 176 -0.13 -9.19 4.39
C LYS A 176 0.90 -9.98 5.21
N LEU A 177 2.10 -10.08 4.66
CA LEU A 177 3.25 -10.70 5.31
C LEU A 177 4.14 -9.62 5.93
N ASP A 178 4.45 -9.76 7.21
CA ASP A 178 5.49 -9.00 7.89
C ASP A 178 6.77 -9.86 7.91
N VAL A 179 7.81 -9.38 7.23
CA VAL A 179 9.01 -10.14 6.93
C VAL A 179 10.23 -9.40 7.46
N ASP A 180 11.18 -10.14 8.04
CA ASP A 180 12.44 -9.55 8.45
C ASP A 180 13.41 -9.34 7.27
N ARG A 181 14.58 -8.75 7.55
CA ARG A 181 15.60 -8.47 6.53
C ARG A 181 16.25 -9.72 5.95
N LEU A 182 16.08 -10.88 6.59
CA LEU A 182 16.61 -12.17 6.13
C LEU A 182 15.57 -12.95 5.32
N GLY A 183 14.33 -12.46 5.22
CA GLY A 183 13.25 -13.13 4.49
C GLY A 183 12.37 -14.04 5.37
N ASN A 184 12.55 -14.04 6.70
CA ASN A 184 11.70 -14.84 7.58
C ASN A 184 10.38 -14.12 7.86
N ILE A 185 9.27 -14.84 7.75
CA ILE A 185 7.94 -14.30 8.05
C ILE A 185 7.74 -14.28 9.56
N LYS A 186 7.53 -13.08 10.11
CA LYS A 186 7.30 -12.84 11.54
C LYS A 186 5.84 -12.85 11.92
N LYS A 187 5.01 -12.24 11.07
CA LYS A 187 3.58 -12.06 11.35
C LYS A 187 2.79 -12.06 10.06
N ILE A 188 1.55 -12.52 10.16
CA ILE A 188 0.57 -12.46 9.09
C ILE A 188 -0.58 -11.58 9.56
N ILE A 189 -1.04 -10.71 8.67
CA ILE A 189 -2.17 -9.82 8.93
C ILE A 189 -3.23 -10.15 7.88
N ARG A 190 -4.39 -10.58 8.35
CA ARG A 190 -5.50 -11.10 7.54
C ARG A 190 -6.60 -10.06 7.36
#